data_AF-A0A653GWZ9-F1
#
_entry.id   AF-A0A653GWZ9-F1
#
_cell.length_a   1.000
_cell.length_b   1.000
_cell.length_c   1.000
_cell.angle_alpha   90.00
_cell.angle_beta   90.00
_cell.angle_gamma   90.00
#
_symmetry.space_group_name_H-M   'P 1'
#
loop_
_entity.id
_entity.type
_entity.pdbx_description
1 polymer ?
#
loop_
_entity_poly.entity_id
_entity_poly.type
_entity_poly.pdbx_seq_one_letter_code
_entity_poly.pdbx_strand_id
1 'polypeptide(L)'
;ATSTLAQQFILHAKSLSIKTIYTDHSLYSFSNNGCIHVNKILKHCMLDVDHSICVSHTNRENLVLRTEINPYKTSVISNALDASKFIPCINKRPKWPRINIIVISRLTERKGTHLIAHIIPIICKKYPFIKFIIGGDGPKRILLEEMREKYRLHNKVFLLGKIKQKDVINILQQGHIFLNTSLTEAFCIAIIEAASCGLLVVSTDVGGISEVLPHDMMILAKPNYKDLCDAIDKSLELIKNVDSYEMHRRLTKMYSWEKVAEKTEKVYLDVMSYTNISIVERLQNLYNLHTTLSKVYIFFVMLSYIYCQLLEWIKPKKNIDEVVSFPHFIEEE
;
A
#
# COMPACT_ATOMS: atom_id res chain seq x y z
N ALA A 1 6.30 -0.41 10.18
CA ALA A 1 7.65 -0.54 10.77
C ALA A 1 8.17 0.73 11.46
N THR A 2 7.94 1.94 10.94
CA THR A 2 8.50 3.20 11.49
C THR A 2 7.61 3.92 12.50
N SER A 3 6.40 3.42 12.76
CA SER A 3 5.51 4.01 13.76
C SER A 3 5.98 3.58 15.15
N THR A 4 6.39 4.57 15.96
CA THR A 4 6.77 4.35 17.36
C THR A 4 5.60 3.79 18.17
N LEU A 5 4.39 4.27 17.91
CA LEU A 5 3.17 3.77 18.53
C LEU A 5 2.94 2.28 18.25
N ALA A 6 3.15 1.85 17.00
CA ALA A 6 3.00 0.43 16.65
C ALA A 6 4.02 -0.45 17.39
N GLN A 7 5.28 0.01 17.52
CA GLN A 7 6.31 -0.73 18.23
C GLN A 7 6.01 -0.84 19.74
N GLN A 8 5.53 0.25 20.35
CA GLN A 8 5.09 0.26 21.75
C GLN A 8 3.89 -0.67 21.96
N PHE A 9 2.92 -0.66 21.04
CA PHE A 9 1.77 -1.55 21.11
C PHE A 9 2.20 -3.02 21.09
N ILE A 10 3.08 -3.42 20.16
CA ILE A 10 3.60 -4.80 20.08
C ILE A 10 4.30 -5.20 21.40
N LEU A 11 5.17 -4.33 21.92
CA LEU A 11 5.92 -4.56 23.16
C LEU A 11 4.98 -4.84 24.35
N HIS A 12 3.96 -4.00 24.53
CA HIS A 12 3.01 -4.11 25.63
C HIS A 12 2.00 -5.25 25.42
N ALA A 13 1.46 -5.41 24.21
CA ALA A 13 0.54 -6.50 23.89
C ALA A 13 1.15 -7.86 24.22
N LYS A 14 2.41 -8.07 23.84
CA LYS A 14 3.14 -9.30 24.19
C LYS A 14 3.37 -9.45 25.69
N SER A 15 3.64 -8.36 26.40
CA SER A 15 3.80 -8.37 27.87
C SER A 15 2.49 -8.71 28.60
N LEU A 16 1.35 -8.35 28.02
CA LEU A 16 0.01 -8.68 28.49
C LEU A 16 -0.51 -10.03 27.96
N SER A 17 0.31 -10.79 27.23
CA SER A 17 -0.09 -12.06 26.60
C SER A 17 -1.26 -11.94 25.62
N ILE A 18 -1.38 -10.78 24.97
CA ILE A 18 -2.36 -10.50 23.91
C ILE A 18 -1.77 -10.91 22.57
N LYS A 19 -2.55 -11.64 21.78
CA LYS A 19 -2.20 -12.03 20.42
C LYS A 19 -2.02 -10.81 19.53
N THR A 20 -0.89 -10.77 18.83
CA THR A 20 -0.49 -9.60 18.05
C THR A 20 -0.30 -9.96 16.59
N ILE A 21 -1.01 -9.26 15.71
CA ILE A 21 -0.90 -9.40 14.26
C ILE A 21 -0.40 -8.10 13.66
N TYR A 22 0.64 -8.19 12.83
CA TYR A 22 1.24 -7.04 12.15
C TYR A 22 0.87 -7.03 10.66
N THR A 23 0.22 -5.97 10.19
CA THR A 23 -0.04 -5.80 8.75
C THR A 23 1.03 -4.90 8.13
N ASP A 24 1.79 -5.45 7.18
CA ASP A 24 2.82 -4.70 6.47
C ASP A 24 2.29 -4.08 5.18
N HIS A 25 2.57 -2.79 5.00
CA HIS A 25 2.22 -2.02 3.81
C HIS A 25 3.45 -1.42 3.12
N SER A 26 4.65 -1.83 3.54
CA SER A 26 5.88 -1.14 3.20
C SER A 26 6.83 -2.00 2.39
N LEU A 27 7.32 -1.46 1.27
CA LEU A 27 8.49 -2.00 0.59
C LEU A 27 9.67 -1.06 0.81
N TYR A 28 10.72 -1.56 1.44
CA TYR A 28 11.96 -0.82 1.60
C TYR A 28 13.08 -1.48 0.80
N SER A 29 13.92 -0.64 0.21
CA SER A 29 15.18 -1.06 -0.38
C SER A 29 16.19 -1.43 0.71
N PHE A 30 17.07 -2.37 0.41
CA PHE A 30 18.18 -2.79 1.26
C PHE A 30 19.39 -1.84 1.20
N SER A 31 19.41 -0.88 0.28
CA SER A 31 20.62 -0.13 -0.09
C SER A 31 20.93 1.14 0.72
N ASN A 32 20.06 1.56 1.65
CA ASN A 32 20.25 2.82 2.38
C ASN A 32 20.54 2.57 3.86
N ASN A 33 21.49 3.31 4.46
CA ASN A 33 21.89 3.17 5.86
C ASN A 33 20.70 3.31 6.82
N GLY A 34 19.80 4.25 6.55
CA GLY A 34 18.55 4.39 7.33
C GLY A 34 17.66 3.15 7.27
N CYS A 35 17.58 2.49 6.11
CA CYS A 35 16.82 1.24 5.96
C CYS A 35 17.44 0.10 6.77
N ILE A 36 18.78 0.02 6.85
CA ILE A 36 19.47 -1.00 7.65
C ILE A 36 19.09 -0.87 9.13
N HIS A 37 19.09 0.35 9.68
CA HIS A 37 18.68 0.57 11.07
C HIS A 37 17.21 0.21 11.31
N VAL A 38 16.32 0.62 10.40
CA VAL A 38 14.89 0.28 10.47
C VAL A 38 14.68 -1.24 10.42
N ASN A 39 15.43 -1.96 9.58
CA ASN A 39 15.33 -3.42 9.48
C ASN A 39 15.75 -4.11 10.77
N LYS A 40 16.82 -3.63 11.42
CA LYS A 40 17.26 -4.14 12.72
C LYS A 40 16.17 -3.97 13.77
N ILE A 41 15.55 -2.80 13.87
CA ILE A 41 14.45 -2.56 14.82
C ILE A 41 13.25 -3.44 14.49
N LEU A 42 12.90 -3.54 13.20
CA LEU A 42 11.77 -4.34 12.75
C LEU A 42 11.97 -5.83 13.07
N LYS A 43 13.18 -6.37 12.87
CA LYS A 43 13.54 -7.75 13.24
C LYS A 43 13.25 -8.05 14.72
N HIS A 44 13.60 -7.13 15.62
CA HIS A 44 13.30 -7.29 17.05
C HIS A 44 11.80 -7.25 17.33
N CYS A 45 11.08 -6.30 16.72
CA CYS A 45 9.64 -6.19 16.89
C CYS A 45 8.91 -7.43 16.37
N MET A 46 9.37 -8.03 15.27
CA MET A 46 8.75 -9.22 14.67
C MET A 46 8.88 -10.48 15.53
N LEU A 47 9.82 -10.54 16.48
CA LEU A 47 9.88 -11.65 17.44
C LEU A 47 8.69 -11.66 18.41
N ASP A 48 8.12 -10.49 18.70
CA ASP A 48 6.98 -10.34 19.59
C ASP A 48 5.64 -10.46 18.85
N VAL A 49 5.65 -10.46 17.52
CA VAL A 49 4.46 -10.63 16.67
C VAL A 49 4.16 -12.12 16.49
N ASP A 50 2.89 -12.50 16.64
CA ASP A 50 2.46 -13.90 16.47
C ASP A 50 2.29 -14.24 14.99
N HIS A 51 1.78 -13.31 14.18
CA HIS A 51 1.59 -13.47 12.74
C HIS A 51 1.66 -12.14 11.98
N SER A 52 2.07 -12.17 10.72
CA SER A 52 2.08 -10.98 9.86
C SER A 52 1.19 -11.14 8.62
N ILE A 53 0.43 -10.10 8.28
CA ILE A 53 -0.34 -10.00 7.04
C ILE A 53 0.42 -9.08 6.08
N CYS A 54 0.65 -9.55 4.87
CA CYS A 54 1.34 -8.81 3.81
C CYS A 54 0.37 -8.55 2.64
N VAL A 55 0.46 -7.38 2.01
CA VAL A 55 -0.51 -6.99 0.97
C VAL A 55 -0.24 -7.59 -0.42
N SER A 56 0.93 -8.20 -0.60
CA SER A 56 1.35 -8.90 -1.82
C SER A 56 2.40 -9.95 -1.49
N HIS A 57 2.61 -10.91 -2.39
CA HIS A 57 3.67 -11.91 -2.27
C HIS A 57 5.05 -11.25 -2.27
N THR A 58 5.26 -10.26 -3.14
CA THR A 58 6.50 -9.48 -3.15
C THR A 58 6.73 -8.75 -1.83
N ASN A 59 5.68 -8.20 -1.21
CA ASN A 59 5.78 -7.59 0.12
C ASN A 59 6.12 -8.63 1.20
N ARG A 60 5.51 -9.82 1.16
CA ARG A 60 5.81 -10.93 2.07
C ARG A 60 7.26 -11.36 1.98
N GLU A 61 7.79 -11.56 0.78
CA GLU A 61 9.19 -11.91 0.56
C GLU A 61 10.12 -10.83 1.11
N ASN A 62 9.83 -9.55 0.86
CA ASN A 62 10.61 -8.45 1.42
C ASN A 62 10.59 -8.43 2.96
N LEU A 63 9.44 -8.66 3.59
CA LEU A 63 9.33 -8.71 5.05
C LEU A 63 10.13 -9.87 5.64
N VAL A 64 9.96 -11.07 5.08
CA VAL A 64 10.67 -12.29 5.50
C VAL A 64 12.17 -12.09 5.40
N LEU A 65 12.68 -11.57 4.28
CA LEU A 65 14.10 -11.34 4.08
C LEU A 65 14.68 -10.29 5.04
N ARG A 66 13.91 -9.26 5.40
CA ARG A 66 14.40 -8.15 6.23
C ARG A 66 14.37 -8.42 7.71
N THR A 67 13.45 -9.28 8.14
CA THR A 67 13.18 -9.54 9.55
C THR A 67 13.56 -10.95 9.96
N GLU A 68 13.80 -11.84 9.00
CA GLU A 68 14.02 -13.27 9.23
C GLU A 68 12.88 -13.92 10.03
N ILE A 69 11.66 -13.34 9.95
CA ILE A 69 10.47 -13.95 10.52
C ILE A 69 10.20 -15.28 9.81
N ASN A 70 9.73 -16.27 10.58
CA ASN A 70 9.33 -17.56 10.02
C ASN A 70 8.27 -17.34 8.92
N PRO A 71 8.50 -17.81 7.67
CA PRO A 71 7.53 -17.67 6.59
C PRO A 71 6.15 -18.27 6.90
N TYR A 72 6.06 -19.30 7.74
CA TYR A 72 4.78 -19.88 8.15
C TYR A 72 3.94 -18.94 9.04
N LYS A 73 4.58 -17.96 9.70
CA LYS A 73 3.93 -16.90 10.48
C LYS A 73 3.55 -15.69 9.63
N THR A 74 3.32 -15.89 8.34
CA THR A 74 2.98 -14.81 7.41
C THR A 74 1.91 -15.26 6.41
N SER A 75 0.93 -14.39 6.16
CA SER A 75 -0.13 -14.59 5.15
C SER A 75 -0.16 -13.43 4.15
N VAL A 76 -0.59 -13.70 2.93
CA VAL A 76 -0.82 -12.65 1.92
C VAL A 76 -2.32 -12.37 1.84
N ILE A 77 -2.72 -11.15 2.19
CA ILE A 77 -4.08 -10.66 2.03
C ILE A 77 -4.01 -9.28 1.38
N SER A 78 -4.38 -9.24 0.11
CA SER A 78 -4.42 -8.00 -0.67
C SER A 78 -5.42 -7.00 -0.10
N ASN A 79 -5.14 -5.71 -0.27
CA ASN A 79 -6.11 -4.68 0.10
C ASN A 79 -7.35 -4.77 -0.80
N ALA A 80 -8.49 -4.34 -0.27
CA ALA A 80 -9.73 -4.22 -1.02
C ALA A 80 -10.05 -2.76 -1.35
N LEU A 81 -11.01 -2.61 -2.27
CA LEU A 81 -11.59 -1.33 -2.64
C LEU A 81 -13.10 -1.38 -2.37
N ASP A 82 -13.66 -0.26 -1.94
CA ASP A 82 -15.11 -0.08 -1.98
C ASP A 82 -15.55 0.25 -3.41
N ALA A 83 -15.90 -0.79 -4.16
CA ALA A 83 -16.26 -0.65 -5.57
C ALA A 83 -17.53 0.20 -5.80
N SER A 84 -18.39 0.35 -4.78
CA SER A 84 -19.57 1.22 -4.88
C SER A 84 -19.22 2.70 -5.08
N LYS A 85 -18.01 3.10 -4.66
CA LYS A 85 -17.52 4.49 -4.80
C LYS A 85 -16.83 4.74 -6.13
N PHE A 86 -16.14 3.75 -6.68
CA PHE A 86 -15.29 3.89 -7.87
C PHE A 86 -15.96 3.25 -9.09
N ILE A 87 -16.93 3.97 -9.66
CA ILE A 87 -17.74 3.53 -10.79
C ILE A 87 -17.30 4.27 -12.07
N PRO A 88 -17.20 3.58 -13.23
CA PRO A 88 -16.92 4.24 -14.50
C PRO A 88 -18.03 5.21 -14.89
N CYS A 89 -17.64 6.37 -15.44
CA CYS A 89 -18.58 7.35 -15.99
C CYS A 89 -18.08 7.84 -17.35
N ILE A 90 -18.41 7.10 -18.42
CA ILE A 90 -17.89 7.36 -19.77
C ILE A 90 -18.31 8.75 -20.29
N ASN A 91 -19.48 9.25 -19.87
CA ASN A 91 -19.98 10.57 -20.27
C ASN A 91 -19.12 11.74 -19.80
N LYS A 92 -18.33 11.57 -18.72
CA LYS A 92 -17.40 12.60 -18.22
C LYS A 92 -16.06 12.61 -18.98
N ARG A 93 -15.77 11.58 -19.78
CA ARG A 93 -14.54 11.51 -20.58
C ARG A 93 -14.65 12.43 -21.79
N PRO A 94 -13.54 13.06 -22.22
CA PRO A 94 -13.55 13.79 -23.48
C PRO A 94 -13.85 12.82 -24.63
N LYS A 95 -14.62 13.27 -25.62
CA LYS A 95 -14.89 12.48 -26.83
C LYS A 95 -13.62 12.34 -27.68
N TRP A 96 -13.50 11.21 -28.37
CA TRP A 96 -12.48 11.00 -29.39
C TRP A 96 -12.44 12.16 -30.40
N PRO A 97 -11.24 12.60 -30.85
CA PRO A 97 -9.93 11.98 -30.64
C PRO A 97 -9.20 12.40 -29.35
N ARG A 98 -9.82 13.20 -28.47
CA ARG A 98 -9.14 13.73 -27.27
C ARG A 98 -8.99 12.65 -26.20
N ILE A 99 -7.80 12.53 -25.64
CA ILE A 99 -7.48 11.54 -24.60
C ILE A 99 -6.90 12.24 -23.39
N ASN A 100 -7.37 11.86 -22.21
CA ASN A 100 -6.83 12.32 -20.93
C ASN A 100 -6.04 11.20 -20.27
N ILE A 101 -4.77 11.45 -19.96
CA ILE A 101 -3.93 10.61 -19.11
C ILE A 101 -3.94 11.20 -17.71
N ILE A 102 -4.37 10.39 -16.74
CA ILE A 102 -4.52 10.80 -15.35
C ILE A 102 -3.35 10.28 -14.54
N VAL A 103 -2.77 11.13 -13.71
CA VAL A 103 -1.76 10.76 -12.72
C VAL A 103 -2.23 11.25 -11.36
N ILE A 104 -2.38 10.37 -10.37
CA ILE A 104 -2.73 10.78 -9.00
C ILE A 104 -1.72 10.16 -8.04
N SER A 105 -0.83 10.97 -7.47
CA SER A 105 0.15 10.50 -6.48
C SER A 105 0.82 11.66 -5.73
N ARG A 106 1.49 11.37 -4.62
CA ARG A 106 2.42 12.33 -3.99
C ARG A 106 3.60 12.61 -4.92
N LEU A 107 3.92 13.87 -5.17
CA LEU A 107 4.98 14.26 -6.11
C LEU A 107 6.36 14.16 -5.43
N THR A 108 6.90 12.95 -5.39
CA THR A 108 8.13 12.58 -4.69
C THR A 108 9.01 11.69 -5.57
N GLU A 109 10.29 11.57 -5.22
CA GLU A 109 11.24 10.72 -5.96
C GLU A 109 10.77 9.27 -6.06
N ARG A 110 10.24 8.72 -4.96
CA ARG A 110 9.71 7.35 -4.89
C ARG A 110 8.54 7.13 -5.87
N LYS A 111 7.77 8.18 -6.17
CA LYS A 111 6.65 8.13 -7.12
C LYS A 111 7.08 8.37 -8.58
N GLY A 112 8.39 8.54 -8.82
CA GLY A 112 8.95 8.73 -10.15
C GLY A 112 8.48 10.01 -10.83
N THR A 113 8.27 11.09 -10.08
CA THR A 113 7.87 12.38 -10.65
C THR A 113 8.87 12.89 -11.70
N HIS A 114 10.16 12.54 -11.57
CA HIS A 114 11.15 12.82 -12.61
C HIS A 114 10.83 12.08 -13.92
N LEU A 115 10.36 10.83 -13.90
CA LEU A 115 9.96 10.10 -15.11
C LEU A 115 8.77 10.79 -15.77
N ILE A 116 7.78 11.22 -14.99
CA ILE A 116 6.61 11.98 -15.47
C ILE A 116 7.05 13.26 -16.20
N ALA A 117 7.99 14.02 -15.63
CA ALA A 117 8.51 15.22 -16.25
C ALA A 117 9.20 14.95 -17.60
N HIS A 118 9.85 13.79 -17.77
CA HIS A 118 10.54 13.44 -19.02
C HIS A 118 9.59 12.95 -20.12
N ILE A 119 8.59 12.13 -19.78
CA ILE A 119 7.68 11.53 -20.76
C ILE A 119 6.65 12.52 -21.31
N ILE A 120 6.18 13.46 -20.50
CA ILE A 120 5.09 14.38 -20.88
C ILE A 120 5.42 15.17 -22.16
N PRO A 121 6.60 15.84 -22.29
CA PRO A 121 6.94 16.56 -23.50
C PRO A 121 7.01 15.68 -24.74
N ILE A 122 7.53 14.46 -24.59
CA ILE A 122 7.69 13.48 -25.68
C ILE A 122 6.31 13.07 -26.21
N ILE A 123 5.41 12.66 -25.31
CA ILE A 123 4.07 12.22 -25.65
C ILE A 123 3.22 13.37 -26.19
N CYS A 124 3.29 14.56 -25.60
CA CYS A 124 2.53 15.72 -26.08
C CYS A 124 2.99 16.17 -27.48
N LYS A 125 4.28 16.05 -27.80
CA LYS A 125 4.81 16.35 -29.14
C LYS A 125 4.34 15.33 -30.17
N LYS A 126 4.32 14.04 -29.81
CA LYS A 126 3.90 12.95 -30.71
C LYS A 126 2.38 12.90 -30.92
N TYR A 127 1.60 13.20 -29.87
CA TYR A 127 0.14 13.11 -29.88
C TYR A 127 -0.51 14.42 -29.41
N PRO A 128 -0.79 15.35 -30.34
CA PRO A 128 -1.37 16.64 -30.01
C PRO A 128 -2.77 16.56 -29.39
N PHE A 129 -3.47 15.42 -29.43
CA PHE A 129 -4.80 15.25 -28.84
C PHE A 129 -4.78 14.78 -27.38
N ILE A 130 -3.60 14.45 -26.83
CA ILE A 130 -3.44 14.00 -25.44
C ILE A 130 -3.36 15.19 -24.49
N LYS A 131 -3.95 15.04 -23.31
CA LYS A 131 -3.79 15.93 -22.16
C LYS A 131 -3.41 15.13 -20.92
N PHE A 132 -2.59 15.72 -20.06
CA PHE A 132 -2.23 15.17 -18.76
C PHE A 132 -2.97 15.92 -17.66
N ILE A 133 -3.63 15.19 -16.78
CA ILE A 133 -4.25 15.74 -15.56
C ILE A 133 -3.52 15.11 -14.38
N ILE A 134 -2.76 15.94 -13.66
CA ILE A 134 -1.87 15.51 -12.59
C ILE A 134 -2.40 16.02 -11.27
N GLY A 135 -2.76 15.07 -10.43
CA GLY A 135 -3.27 15.24 -9.10
C GLY A 135 -2.25 14.88 -8.03
N GLY A 136 -2.12 15.74 -7.04
CA GLY A 136 -1.23 15.56 -5.91
C GLY A 136 -0.25 16.70 -5.73
N ASP A 137 0.52 16.59 -4.66
CA ASP A 137 1.48 17.61 -4.24
C ASP A 137 2.71 16.94 -3.64
N GLY A 138 3.80 17.70 -3.53
CA GLY A 138 5.05 17.23 -2.96
C GLY A 138 6.28 18.01 -3.43
N PRO A 139 7.45 17.68 -2.87
CA PRO A 139 8.69 18.43 -3.11
C PRO A 139 9.13 18.45 -4.58
N LYS A 140 8.69 17.49 -5.40
CA LYS A 140 9.02 17.42 -6.84
C LYS A 140 7.98 18.10 -7.73
N ARG A 141 7.03 18.86 -7.17
CA ARG A 141 6.06 19.63 -7.96
C ARG A 141 6.72 20.66 -8.86
N ILE A 142 7.72 21.38 -8.34
CA ILE A 142 8.46 22.43 -9.05
C ILE A 142 9.03 21.90 -10.38
N LEU A 143 9.54 20.67 -10.39
CA LEU A 143 10.05 20.02 -11.60
C LEU A 143 8.99 19.92 -12.72
N LEU A 144 7.73 19.66 -12.36
CA LEU A 144 6.65 19.59 -13.34
C LEU A 144 6.23 20.98 -13.84
N GLU A 145 6.30 21.99 -12.97
CA GLU A 145 6.01 23.38 -13.34
C GLU A 145 7.09 23.90 -14.30
N GLU A 146 8.38 23.73 -13.97
CA GLU A 146 9.51 24.08 -14.83
C GLU A 146 9.43 23.39 -16.20
N MET A 147 9.11 22.09 -16.22
CA MET A 147 8.90 21.34 -17.45
C MET A 147 7.74 21.94 -18.26
N ARG A 148 6.61 22.25 -17.62
CA ARG A 148 5.44 22.83 -18.29
C ARG A 148 5.76 24.19 -18.92
N GLU A 149 6.51 25.05 -18.22
CA GLU A 149 6.96 26.34 -18.73
C GLU A 149 7.94 26.17 -19.91
N LYS A 150 8.98 25.35 -19.72
CA LYS A 150 10.04 25.11 -20.72
C LYS A 150 9.49 24.64 -22.06
N TYR A 151 8.49 23.76 -22.05
CA TYR A 151 7.88 23.19 -23.25
C TYR A 151 6.57 23.87 -23.65
N ARG A 152 6.14 24.94 -22.96
CA ARG A 152 4.89 25.70 -23.21
C ARG A 152 3.63 24.82 -23.24
N LEU A 153 3.51 23.91 -22.27
CA LEU A 153 2.47 22.87 -22.22
C LEU A 153 1.25 23.22 -21.36
N HIS A 154 1.00 24.50 -21.06
CA HIS A 154 -0.10 24.95 -20.19
C HIS A 154 -1.49 24.46 -20.62
N ASN A 155 -1.71 24.33 -21.93
CA ASN A 155 -2.99 23.87 -22.49
C ASN A 155 -3.12 22.34 -22.53
N LYS A 156 -2.06 21.62 -22.12
CA LYS A 156 -1.94 20.16 -22.19
C LYS A 156 -1.73 19.52 -20.83
N VAL A 157 -1.08 20.20 -19.89
CA VAL A 157 -0.69 19.66 -18.58
C VAL A 157 -1.36 20.46 -17.48
N PHE A 158 -2.33 19.84 -16.81
CA PHE A 158 -3.12 20.43 -15.74
C PHE A 158 -2.62 19.91 -14.39
N LEU A 159 -2.00 20.78 -13.59
CA LEU A 159 -1.51 20.46 -12.24
C LEU A 159 -2.56 20.88 -11.21
N LEU A 160 -3.34 19.92 -10.71
CA LEU A 160 -4.48 20.19 -9.82
C LEU A 160 -4.07 20.45 -8.37
N GLY A 161 -2.85 20.08 -7.97
CA GLY A 161 -2.42 20.14 -6.58
C GLY A 161 -3.07 19.07 -5.70
N LYS A 162 -3.10 19.32 -4.39
CA LYS A 162 -3.62 18.35 -3.42
C LYS A 162 -5.12 18.13 -3.62
N ILE A 163 -5.50 16.89 -3.94
CA ILE A 163 -6.89 16.48 -4.14
C ILE A 163 -7.42 15.84 -2.85
N LYS A 164 -8.68 16.14 -2.50
CA LYS A 164 -9.39 15.46 -1.41
C LYS A 164 -9.89 14.11 -1.90
N GLN A 165 -9.88 13.08 -1.05
CA GLN A 165 -10.27 11.71 -1.44
C GLN A 165 -11.62 11.64 -2.17
N LYS A 166 -12.61 12.42 -1.74
CA LYS A 166 -13.94 12.49 -2.37
C LYS A 166 -13.93 12.98 -3.83
N ASP A 167 -12.93 13.78 -4.21
CA ASP A 167 -12.84 14.40 -5.54
C ASP A 167 -12.00 13.54 -6.51
N VAL A 168 -11.28 12.53 -6.00
CA VAL A 168 -10.44 11.61 -6.79
C VAL A 168 -11.27 10.91 -7.88
N ILE A 169 -12.46 10.42 -7.52
CA ILE A 169 -13.36 9.72 -8.45
C ILE A 169 -13.74 10.62 -9.63
N ASN A 170 -14.07 11.88 -9.37
CA ASN A 170 -14.45 12.84 -10.41
C ASN A 170 -13.32 13.07 -11.41
N ILE A 171 -12.07 13.02 -10.96
CA ILE A 171 -10.90 13.20 -11.83
C ILE A 171 -10.60 11.92 -12.60
N LEU A 172 -10.63 10.76 -11.93
CA LEU A 172 -10.46 9.47 -12.58
C LEU A 172 -11.50 9.28 -13.70
N GLN A 173 -12.77 9.60 -13.45
CA GLN A 173 -13.85 9.48 -14.45
C GLN A 173 -13.64 10.32 -15.72
N GLN A 174 -12.79 11.35 -15.70
CA GLN A 174 -12.43 12.14 -16.89
C GLN A 174 -11.31 11.50 -17.71
N GLY A 175 -10.68 10.46 -17.18
CA GLY A 175 -9.52 9.79 -17.73
C GLY A 175 -9.85 8.65 -18.68
N HIS A 176 -8.87 8.39 -19.53
CA HIS A 176 -8.83 7.23 -20.42
C HIS A 176 -7.76 6.26 -19.92
N ILE A 177 -6.57 6.79 -19.65
CA ILE A 177 -5.41 6.05 -19.16
C ILE A 177 -5.06 6.57 -17.79
N PHE A 178 -4.74 5.68 -16.86
CA PHE A 178 -4.10 6.03 -15.60
C PHE A 178 -2.62 5.66 -15.65
N LEU A 179 -1.76 6.61 -15.30
CA LEU A 179 -0.33 6.45 -15.38
C LEU A 179 0.31 6.46 -13.98
N ASN A 180 0.96 5.35 -13.63
CA ASN A 180 1.76 5.21 -12.41
C ASN A 180 3.23 5.02 -12.77
N THR A 181 4.10 5.90 -12.27
CA THR A 181 5.55 5.85 -12.52
C THR A 181 6.36 5.54 -11.27
N SER A 182 5.73 4.93 -10.26
CA SER A 182 6.37 4.71 -8.97
C SER A 182 7.62 3.83 -9.10
N LEU A 183 8.68 4.14 -8.36
CA LEU A 183 9.91 3.34 -8.36
C LEU A 183 9.85 2.17 -7.37
N THR A 184 8.96 2.25 -6.37
CA THR A 184 8.69 1.15 -5.43
C THR A 184 7.23 1.18 -5.00
N GLU A 185 6.53 0.05 -5.06
CA GLU A 185 5.12 -0.08 -4.63
C GLU A 185 4.82 -1.48 -4.10
N ALA A 186 4.16 -1.57 -2.94
CA ALA A 186 3.77 -2.87 -2.37
C ALA A 186 2.49 -3.42 -3.00
N PHE A 187 1.57 -2.53 -3.37
CA PHE A 187 0.26 -2.88 -3.92
C PHE A 187 -0.39 -1.72 -4.68
N CYS A 188 -0.17 -0.46 -4.27
CA CYS A 188 -0.67 0.74 -4.94
C CYS A 188 -2.20 0.75 -5.17
N ILE A 189 -2.97 1.11 -4.14
CA ILE A 189 -4.44 1.19 -4.19
C ILE A 189 -4.96 2.10 -5.33
N ALA A 190 -4.20 3.15 -5.69
CA ALA A 190 -4.57 4.08 -6.76
C ALA A 190 -4.72 3.39 -8.14
N ILE A 191 -4.01 2.28 -8.38
CA ILE A 191 -4.16 1.48 -9.60
C ILE A 191 -5.53 0.81 -9.64
N ILE A 192 -5.98 0.24 -8.52
CA ILE A 192 -7.29 -0.40 -8.41
C ILE A 192 -8.41 0.65 -8.46
N GLU A 193 -8.24 1.81 -7.80
CA GLU A 193 -9.18 2.93 -7.89
C GLU A 193 -9.39 3.37 -9.35
N ALA A 194 -8.28 3.52 -10.10
CA ALA A 194 -8.33 3.94 -11.50
C ALA A 194 -8.94 2.88 -12.43
N ALA A 195 -8.52 1.62 -12.28
CA ALA A 195 -9.04 0.53 -13.09
C ALA A 195 -10.52 0.27 -12.78
N SER A 196 -10.96 0.45 -11.53
CA SER A 196 -12.37 0.38 -11.13
C SER A 196 -13.20 1.50 -11.75
N CYS A 197 -12.64 2.70 -11.95
CA CYS A 197 -13.24 3.77 -12.76
C CYS A 197 -13.19 3.51 -14.28
N GLY A 198 -12.70 2.33 -14.70
CA GLY A 198 -12.68 1.91 -16.09
C GLY A 198 -11.51 2.46 -16.92
N LEU A 199 -10.40 2.86 -16.29
CA LEU A 199 -9.23 3.39 -16.99
C LEU A 199 -8.25 2.27 -17.29
N LEU A 200 -7.65 2.27 -18.48
CA LEU A 200 -6.52 1.40 -18.78
C LEU A 200 -5.31 1.85 -17.97
N VAL A 201 -4.66 0.93 -17.26
CA VAL A 201 -3.52 1.27 -16.41
C VAL A 201 -2.21 1.10 -17.18
N VAL A 202 -1.36 2.11 -17.13
CA VAL A 202 0.05 2.02 -17.51
C VAL A 202 0.88 2.22 -16.25
N SER A 203 1.66 1.21 -15.87
CA SER A 203 2.46 1.26 -14.65
C SER A 203 3.89 0.81 -14.86
N THR A 204 4.80 1.32 -14.04
CA THR A 204 6.10 0.69 -13.83
C THR A 204 5.94 -0.69 -13.19
N ASP A 205 6.76 -1.64 -13.63
CA ASP A 205 6.87 -3.00 -13.11
C ASP A 205 7.86 -3.03 -11.94
N VAL A 206 7.35 -2.67 -10.76
CA VAL A 206 8.14 -2.61 -9.54
C VAL A 206 7.37 -3.18 -8.37
N GLY A 207 8.08 -3.83 -7.45
CA GLY A 207 7.47 -4.38 -6.24
C GLY A 207 6.29 -5.31 -6.56
N GLY A 208 5.18 -5.15 -5.85
CA GLY A 208 4.01 -6.03 -5.99
C GLY A 208 3.01 -5.60 -7.07
N ILE A 209 3.36 -4.68 -7.97
CA ILE A 209 2.40 -4.14 -8.96
C ILE A 209 1.88 -5.21 -9.93
N SER A 210 2.73 -6.13 -10.36
CA SER A 210 2.36 -7.21 -11.29
C SER A 210 1.29 -8.15 -10.73
N GLU A 211 1.10 -8.18 -9.40
CA GLU A 211 0.10 -8.98 -8.70
C GLU A 211 -1.27 -8.27 -8.61
N VAL A 212 -1.34 -6.97 -8.91
CA VAL A 212 -2.51 -6.11 -8.62
C VAL A 212 -3.59 -6.23 -9.69
N LEU A 213 -3.21 -6.26 -10.96
CA LEU A 213 -4.15 -6.30 -12.07
C LEU A 213 -3.74 -7.38 -13.08
N PRO A 214 -4.72 -8.07 -13.69
CA PRO A 214 -4.48 -8.91 -14.85
C PRO A 214 -3.79 -8.15 -16.00
N HIS A 215 -3.00 -8.86 -16.81
CA HIS A 215 -2.24 -8.28 -17.92
C HIS A 215 -3.09 -7.61 -19.01
N ASP A 216 -4.37 -7.98 -19.11
CA ASP A 216 -5.30 -7.36 -20.07
C ASP A 216 -5.86 -6.01 -19.59
N MET A 217 -5.71 -5.67 -18.31
CA MET A 217 -6.14 -4.39 -17.71
C MET A 217 -4.99 -3.42 -17.47
N MET A 218 -3.75 -3.88 -17.62
CA MET A 218 -2.56 -3.12 -17.25
C MET A 218 -1.39 -3.41 -18.17
N ILE A 219 -0.73 -2.35 -18.62
CA ILE A 219 0.54 -2.43 -19.34
C ILE A 219 1.66 -2.09 -18.38
N LEU A 220 2.61 -3.01 -18.28
CA LEU A 220 3.80 -2.88 -17.44
C LEU A 220 5.00 -2.41 -18.27
N ALA A 221 5.77 -1.50 -17.68
CA ALA A 221 7.01 -0.95 -18.25
C ALA A 221 8.13 -1.00 -17.21
N LYS A 222 9.39 -1.11 -17.63
CA LYS A 222 10.49 -0.92 -16.68
C LYS A 222 10.51 0.56 -16.22
N PRO A 223 11.09 0.86 -15.04
CA PRO A 223 11.13 2.23 -14.50
C PRO A 223 12.13 3.15 -15.23
N ASN A 224 11.94 3.34 -16.53
CA ASN A 224 12.68 4.28 -17.36
C ASN A 224 11.72 4.97 -18.34
N TYR A 225 12.12 6.15 -18.82
CA TYR A 225 11.23 6.98 -19.64
C TYR A 225 10.94 6.37 -21.04
N LYS A 226 11.86 5.58 -21.60
CA LYS A 226 11.69 4.99 -22.95
C LYS A 226 10.59 3.93 -22.93
N ASP A 227 10.72 2.97 -22.01
CA ASP A 227 9.74 1.88 -21.87
C ASP A 227 8.37 2.41 -21.45
N LEU A 228 8.31 3.48 -20.64
CA LEU A 228 7.06 4.15 -20.30
C LEU A 228 6.40 4.82 -21.52
N CYS A 229 7.18 5.48 -22.39
CA CYS A 229 6.65 6.01 -23.64
C CYS A 229 6.10 4.90 -24.53
N ASP A 230 6.84 3.80 -24.70
CA ASP A 230 6.40 2.65 -25.51
C ASP A 230 5.14 1.99 -24.93
N ALA A 231 5.03 1.91 -23.61
CA ALA A 231 3.84 1.41 -22.94
C ALA A 231 2.63 2.35 -23.12
N ILE A 232 2.83 3.66 -23.08
CA ILE A 232 1.78 4.64 -23.41
C ILE A 232 1.36 4.46 -24.87
N ASP A 233 2.28 4.30 -25.80
CA ASP A 233 1.97 4.07 -27.22
C ASP A 233 1.08 2.84 -27.40
N LYS A 234 1.45 1.70 -26.81
CA LYS A 234 0.64 0.47 -26.82
C LYS A 234 -0.73 0.68 -26.19
N SER A 235 -0.81 1.47 -25.12
CA SER A 235 -2.08 1.75 -24.43
C SER A 235 -3.08 2.51 -25.31
N LEU A 236 -2.60 3.37 -26.20
CA LEU A 236 -3.44 4.15 -27.12
C LEU A 236 -4.11 3.28 -28.19
N GLU A 237 -3.51 2.14 -28.52
CA GLU A 237 -4.09 1.14 -29.41
C GLU A 237 -5.12 0.29 -28.67
N LEU A 238 -4.76 -0.24 -27.51
CA LEU A 238 -5.61 -1.14 -26.73
C LEU A 238 -6.87 -0.47 -26.21
N ILE A 239 -6.79 0.80 -25.79
CA ILE A 239 -7.92 1.50 -25.15
C ILE A 239 -9.16 1.62 -26.04
N LYS A 240 -9.00 1.51 -27.36
CA LYS A 240 -10.13 1.52 -28.31
C LYS A 240 -11.06 0.32 -28.12
N ASN A 241 -10.54 -0.78 -27.59
CA ASN A 241 -11.24 -2.05 -27.42
C ASN A 241 -11.58 -2.36 -25.94
N VAL A 242 -11.23 -1.47 -25.01
CA VAL A 242 -11.45 -1.68 -23.57
C VAL A 242 -12.89 -1.35 -23.20
N ASP A 243 -13.65 -2.34 -22.74
CA ASP A 243 -14.93 -2.11 -22.07
C ASP A 243 -14.69 -1.74 -20.60
N SER A 244 -14.93 -0.46 -20.30
CA SER A 244 -14.77 0.11 -18.96
C SER A 244 -15.72 -0.48 -17.91
N TYR A 245 -16.94 -0.88 -18.30
CA TYR A 245 -17.91 -1.46 -17.39
C TYR A 245 -17.60 -2.94 -17.10
N GLU A 246 -17.12 -3.68 -18.11
CA GLU A 246 -16.67 -5.05 -17.90
C GLU A 246 -15.44 -5.12 -16.99
N MET A 247 -14.48 -4.22 -17.20
CA MET A 247 -13.31 -4.11 -16.33
C MET A 247 -13.72 -3.82 -14.87
N HIS A 248 -14.65 -2.87 -14.66
CA HIS A 248 -15.21 -2.59 -13.34
C HIS A 248 -15.86 -3.84 -12.72
N ARG A 249 -16.73 -4.53 -13.45
CA ARG A 249 -17.41 -5.76 -12.97
C ARG A 249 -16.41 -6.83 -12.54
N ARG A 250 -15.36 -7.08 -13.32
CA ARG A 250 -14.31 -8.04 -12.97
C ARG A 250 -13.58 -7.64 -11.69
N LEU A 251 -13.23 -6.36 -11.53
CA LEU A 251 -12.51 -5.87 -10.35
C LEU A 251 -13.34 -5.94 -9.07
N THR A 252 -14.63 -5.61 -9.14
CA THR A 252 -15.54 -5.71 -7.97
C THR A 252 -15.57 -7.13 -7.38
N LYS A 253 -15.45 -8.16 -8.23
CA LYS A 253 -15.42 -9.57 -7.81
C LYS A 253 -14.06 -9.97 -7.22
N MET A 254 -12.97 -9.38 -7.70
CA MET A 254 -11.60 -9.66 -7.25
C MET A 254 -11.28 -8.99 -5.92
N TYR A 255 -11.71 -7.74 -5.74
CA TYR A 255 -11.36 -6.89 -4.60
C TYR A 255 -12.61 -6.48 -3.81
N SER A 256 -12.98 -7.30 -2.83
CA SER A 256 -14.08 -7.02 -1.89
C SER A 256 -13.58 -7.01 -0.45
N TRP A 257 -14.07 -6.04 0.33
CA TRP A 257 -13.79 -5.95 1.77
C TRP A 257 -14.36 -7.14 2.54
N GLU A 258 -15.45 -7.75 2.08
CA GLU A 258 -16.03 -8.95 2.69
C GLU A 258 -15.03 -10.11 2.63
N LYS A 259 -14.48 -10.39 1.43
CA LYS A 259 -13.47 -11.45 1.25
C LYS A 259 -12.19 -11.18 2.02
N VAL A 260 -11.78 -9.92 2.13
CA VAL A 260 -10.61 -9.52 2.95
C VAL A 260 -10.89 -9.72 4.43
N ALA A 261 -12.09 -9.36 4.90
CA ALA A 261 -12.52 -9.57 6.28
C ALA A 261 -12.55 -11.06 6.63
N GLU A 262 -13.19 -11.90 5.80
CA GLU A 262 -13.23 -13.36 6.00
C GLU A 262 -11.83 -13.98 6.07
N LYS A 263 -10.91 -13.59 5.17
CA LYS A 263 -9.52 -14.08 5.20
C LYS A 263 -8.78 -13.60 6.44
N THR A 264 -9.02 -12.36 6.86
CA THR A 264 -8.37 -11.76 8.03
C THR A 264 -8.88 -12.42 9.32
N GLU A 265 -10.18 -12.67 9.42
CA GLU A 265 -10.81 -13.37 10.53
C GLU A 265 -10.25 -14.80 10.67
N LYS A 266 -10.08 -15.53 9.57
CA LYS A 266 -9.42 -16.85 9.60
C LYS A 266 -8.02 -16.79 10.19
N VAL A 267 -7.23 -15.77 9.86
CA VAL A 267 -5.91 -15.55 10.46
C VAL A 267 -6.05 -15.24 11.96
N TYR A 268 -7.05 -14.45 12.35
CA TYR A 268 -7.27 -14.11 13.77
C TYR A 268 -7.59 -15.37 14.58
N LEU A 269 -8.51 -16.19 14.09
CA LEU A 269 -8.90 -17.46 14.71
C LEU A 269 -7.72 -18.44 14.79
N ASP A 270 -6.91 -18.55 13.74
CA ASP A 270 -5.70 -19.39 13.75
C ASP A 270 -4.72 -18.93 14.82
N VAL A 271 -4.42 -17.62 14.89
CA VAL A 271 -3.48 -17.06 15.87
C VAL A 271 -3.99 -17.17 17.31
N MET A 272 -5.31 -17.15 17.53
CA MET A 272 -5.90 -17.39 18.85
C MET A 272 -5.60 -18.80 19.37
N SER A 273 -5.39 -19.78 18.50
CA SER A 273 -5.01 -21.14 18.89
C SER A 273 -3.54 -21.27 19.34
N TYR A 274 -2.69 -20.29 19.04
CA TYR A 274 -1.27 -20.38 19.34
C TYR A 274 -1.01 -20.34 20.85
N THR A 275 -0.02 -21.08 21.33
CA THR A 275 0.41 -20.98 22.74
C THR A 275 1.14 -19.66 22.97
N ASN A 276 0.90 -19.03 24.12
CA ASN A 276 1.68 -17.87 24.53
C ASN A 276 3.08 -18.31 24.96
N ILE A 277 4.10 -17.64 24.44
CA ILE A 277 5.48 -17.86 24.88
C ILE A 277 5.68 -17.29 26.29
N SER A 278 6.48 -17.97 27.09
CA SER A 278 6.82 -17.48 28.43
C SER A 278 7.74 -16.26 28.37
N ILE A 279 7.83 -15.48 29.45
CA ILE A 279 8.79 -14.37 29.53
C ILE A 279 10.24 -14.86 29.38
N VAL A 280 10.56 -16.05 29.90
CA VAL A 280 11.89 -16.66 29.78
C VAL A 280 12.21 -16.96 28.31
N GLU A 281 11.28 -17.61 27.61
CA GLU A 281 11.43 -17.93 26.19
C GLU A 281 11.54 -16.65 25.33
N ARG A 282 10.73 -15.62 25.63
CA ARG A 282 10.79 -14.31 24.97
C ARG A 282 12.18 -13.67 25.12
N LEU A 283 12.73 -13.66 26.34
CA LEU A 283 14.07 -13.12 26.62
C LEU A 283 15.17 -13.93 25.93
N GLN A 284 15.05 -15.27 25.91
CA GLN A 284 15.97 -16.16 25.19
C GLN A 284 15.97 -15.87 23.68
N ASN A 285 14.79 -15.74 23.06
CA ASN A 285 14.66 -15.42 21.64
C ASN A 285 15.34 -14.09 21.30
N LEU A 286 15.18 -13.06 22.15
CA LEU A 286 15.85 -11.78 21.98
C LEU A 286 17.37 -11.87 22.18
N TYR A 287 17.82 -12.63 23.16
CA TYR A 287 19.24 -12.83 23.44
C TYR A 287 19.97 -13.57 22.30
N ASN A 288 19.32 -14.56 21.70
CA ASN A 288 19.83 -15.37 20.59
C ASN A 288 20.05 -14.56 19.30
N LEU A 289 19.55 -13.33 19.20
CA LEU A 289 19.89 -12.43 18.09
C LEU A 289 21.33 -11.90 18.17
N HIS A 290 22.02 -12.02 19.32
CA HIS A 290 23.41 -11.63 19.53
C HIS A 290 23.77 -10.18 19.11
N THR A 291 22.82 -9.23 19.22
CA THR A 291 23.07 -7.82 18.87
C THR A 291 23.12 -6.92 20.11
N THR A 292 23.81 -5.78 20.02
CA THR A 292 23.75 -4.73 21.06
C THR A 292 22.33 -4.17 21.23
N LEU A 293 21.57 -4.09 20.13
CA LEU A 293 20.17 -3.68 20.14
C LEU A 293 19.28 -4.63 20.94
N SER A 294 19.57 -5.94 20.92
CA SER A 294 18.87 -6.95 21.72
C SER A 294 18.93 -6.63 23.21
N LYS A 295 20.09 -6.19 23.72
CA LYS A 295 20.27 -5.84 25.14
C LYS A 295 19.39 -4.65 25.53
N VAL A 296 19.31 -3.64 24.67
CA VAL A 296 18.43 -2.47 24.86
C VAL A 296 16.97 -2.89 24.82
N TYR A 297 16.58 -3.74 23.87
CA TYR A 297 15.21 -4.23 23.77
C TYR A 297 14.79 -5.08 24.99
N ILE A 298 15.67 -5.94 25.47
CA ILE A 298 15.47 -6.74 26.70
C ILE A 298 15.21 -5.82 27.90
N PHE A 299 15.96 -4.72 28.05
CA PHE A 299 15.72 -3.75 29.11
C PHE A 299 14.29 -3.18 29.05
N PHE A 300 13.82 -2.80 27.85
CA PHE A 300 12.43 -2.33 27.67
C PHE A 300 11.39 -3.42 27.91
N VAL A 301 11.66 -4.67 27.52
CA VAL A 301 10.77 -5.81 27.80
C VAL A 301 10.65 -6.02 29.31
N MET A 302 11.75 -5.99 30.05
CA MET A 302 11.75 -6.13 31.51
C MET A 302 11.03 -4.98 32.19
N LEU A 303 11.28 -3.75 31.76
CA LEU A 303 10.58 -2.56 32.27
C LEU A 303 9.07 -2.65 32.03
N SER A 304 8.66 -3.03 30.82
CA SER A 304 7.25 -3.25 30.46
C SER A 304 6.62 -4.36 31.31
N TYR A 305 7.34 -5.46 31.52
CA TYR A 305 6.86 -6.56 32.35
C TYR A 305 6.67 -6.14 33.82
N ILE A 306 7.65 -5.47 34.42
CA ILE A 306 7.55 -4.93 35.79
C ILE A 306 6.39 -3.95 35.90
N TYR A 307 6.23 -3.07 34.91
CA TYR A 307 5.11 -2.13 34.86
C TYR A 307 3.75 -2.85 34.82
N CYS A 308 3.61 -3.90 33.98
CA CYS A 308 2.39 -4.72 33.96
C CYS A 308 2.12 -5.41 35.30
N GLN A 309 3.15 -5.91 36.00
CA GLN A 309 3.00 -6.51 37.34
C GLN A 309 2.57 -5.48 38.40
N LEU A 310 3.13 -4.27 38.36
CA LEU A 310 2.70 -3.17 39.22
C LEU A 310 1.24 -2.78 38.96
N LEU A 311 0.83 -2.73 37.69
CA LEU A 311 -0.56 -2.45 37.33
C LEU A 311 -1.51 -3.55 37.82
N GLU A 312 -1.15 -4.82 37.67
CA GLU A 312 -1.95 -5.94 38.19
C GLU A 312 -2.07 -5.88 39.72
N TRP A 313 -1.04 -5.40 40.42
CA TRP A 313 -1.09 -5.19 41.86
C TRP A 313 -1.99 -4.02 42.26
N ILE A 314 -1.92 -2.88 41.55
CA ILE A 314 -2.70 -1.67 41.85
C ILE A 314 -4.17 -1.84 41.45
N LYS A 315 -4.43 -2.41 40.28
CA LYS A 315 -5.77 -2.61 39.71
C LYS A 315 -5.83 -3.99 39.03
N PRO A 316 -6.10 -5.06 39.79
CA PRO A 316 -6.13 -6.42 39.28
C PRO A 316 -7.07 -6.57 38.10
N LYS A 317 -6.66 -7.33 37.08
CA LYS A 317 -7.46 -7.57 35.86
C LYS A 317 -8.84 -8.14 36.18
N LYS A 318 -8.95 -8.98 37.21
CA LYS A 318 -10.22 -9.55 37.70
C LYS A 318 -11.26 -8.51 38.15
N ASN A 319 -10.81 -7.28 38.45
CA ASN A 319 -11.67 -6.18 38.88
C ASN A 319 -11.95 -5.18 37.74
N ILE A 320 -11.48 -5.46 36.52
CA ILE A 320 -11.73 -4.63 35.35
C ILE A 320 -12.93 -5.24 34.62
N ASP A 321 -13.96 -4.43 34.37
CA ASP A 321 -15.12 -4.87 33.60
C ASP A 321 -14.69 -5.36 32.22
N GLU A 322 -15.12 -6.57 31.87
CA GLU A 322 -14.97 -7.06 30.50
C GLU A 322 -15.96 -6.30 29.61
N VAL A 323 -15.43 -5.70 28.56
CA VAL A 323 -16.27 -5.10 27.52
C VAL A 323 -17.04 -6.24 26.87
N VAL A 324 -18.37 -6.24 27.02
CA VAL A 324 -19.26 -7.17 26.33
C VAL A 324 -18.94 -7.08 24.83
N SER A 325 -18.64 -8.21 24.20
CA SER A 325 -18.46 -8.23 22.74
C SER A 325 -19.68 -7.57 22.10
N PHE A 326 -19.49 -6.80 21.02
CA PHE A 326 -20.60 -6.20 20.27
C PHE A 326 -21.76 -7.20 20.20
N PRO A 327 -22.98 -6.84 20.66
CA PRO A 327 -24.08 -7.77 20.58
C PRO A 327 -24.18 -8.20 19.13
N HIS A 328 -24.09 -9.51 18.89
CA HIS A 328 -24.61 -10.04 17.64
C HIS A 328 -26.02 -9.48 17.55
N PHE A 329 -26.28 -8.62 16.55
CA PHE A 329 -27.64 -8.37 16.14
C PHE A 329 -28.16 -9.73 15.68
N ILE A 330 -28.69 -10.50 16.62
CA ILE A 330 -29.59 -11.58 16.34
C ILE A 330 -30.75 -10.85 15.68
N GLU A 331 -30.89 -11.06 14.37
CA GLU A 331 -32.11 -10.79 13.64
C GLU A 331 -33.22 -11.58 14.34
N GLU A 332 -33.88 -10.96 15.32
CA GLU A 332 -35.19 -11.39 15.77
C GLU A 332 -36.20 -10.78 14.79
N GLU A 333 -36.62 -11.62 13.84
CA GLU A 333 -37.89 -11.48 13.10
C GLU A 333 -39.10 -11.58 14.04
#